data_AF-A0A183JL30-F1
#
_entry.id   AF-A0A183JL30-F1
#
_cell.length_a   1.000
_cell.length_b   1.000
_cell.length_c   1.000
_cell.angle_alpha   90.00
_cell.angle_beta   90.00
_cell.angle_gamma   90.00
#
_symmetry.space_group_name_H-M   'P 1'
#
loop_
_entity.id
_entity.type
_entity.pdbx_description
1 polymer ?
#
loop_
_entity_poly.entity_id
_entity_poly.type
_entity_poly.pdbx_seq_one_letter_code
_entity_poly.pdbx_strand_id
1 'polypeptide(L)'
;VALSIWEQKGTGLFSLNKENALLRFLLETPNAIDIELDSRRQLDSQLKYTCELLIEQQVLQLTGEMSNFLKRAHSILAAPGARLADQPFANPSYIKEIVSNAHRSLCIALGRSSSSNRPDTVKHHTVPNLRNCLHIYLANPDTENILLRRIQSGIISQWRSMYQLVTDHYNDEDRIIIGCPTESQVNHSFI
;
A
#
# COMPACT_ATOMS: atom_id res chain seq x y z
N VAL A 1 44.08 -23.66 -9.74
CA VAL A 1 43.46 -24.56 -10.73
C VAL A 1 42.89 -23.80 -11.94
N ALA A 2 42.20 -22.66 -11.76
CA ALA A 2 41.68 -21.88 -12.89
C ALA A 2 42.79 -21.24 -13.78
N LEU A 3 43.91 -20.79 -13.18
CA LEU A 3 45.00 -20.15 -13.93
C LEU A 3 45.74 -21.10 -14.89
N SER A 4 45.85 -22.39 -14.54
CA SER A 4 46.48 -23.41 -15.39
C SER A 4 45.65 -23.79 -16.62
N ILE A 5 44.38 -23.40 -16.70
CA ILE A 5 43.51 -23.64 -17.85
C ILE A 5 43.76 -22.59 -18.95
N TRP A 6 44.10 -21.36 -18.57
CA TRP A 6 44.33 -20.27 -19.52
C TRP A 6 45.68 -20.40 -20.24
N GLU A 7 46.70 -20.98 -19.58
CA GLU A 7 48.03 -21.17 -20.19
C GLU A 7 48.05 -22.21 -21.31
N GLN A 8 47.06 -23.10 -21.42
CA GLN A 8 46.93 -24.01 -22.55
C GLN A 8 46.30 -23.30 -23.77
N LYS A 9 47.05 -22.38 -24.37
CA LYS A 9 46.73 -21.83 -25.69
C LYS A 9 46.87 -22.92 -26.75
N GLY A 10 45.73 -23.43 -27.21
CA GLY A 10 45.59 -24.01 -28.54
C GLY A 10 45.28 -25.51 -28.55
N THR A 11 44.11 -25.84 -29.10
CA THR A 11 43.67 -27.16 -29.62
C THR A 11 43.24 -28.24 -28.63
N GLY A 12 43.69 -28.24 -27.37
CA GLY A 12 43.32 -29.26 -26.37
C GLY A 12 41.94 -29.07 -25.71
N LEU A 13 41.42 -27.85 -25.66
CA LEU A 13 40.18 -27.50 -24.93
C LEU A 13 38.91 -28.15 -25.49
N PHE A 14 38.86 -28.50 -26.78
CA PHE A 14 37.69 -29.11 -27.44
C PHE A 14 37.98 -30.49 -28.05
N SER A 15 39.18 -31.03 -27.85
CA SER A 15 39.53 -32.38 -28.29
C SER A 15 38.77 -33.41 -27.42
N LEU A 16 38.01 -34.31 -28.06
CA LEU A 16 37.23 -35.38 -27.42
C LEU A 16 38.15 -36.54 -26.94
N ASN A 17 39.16 -36.21 -26.12
CA ASN A 17 40.09 -37.17 -25.52
C ASN A 17 39.91 -37.21 -23.98
N LYS A 18 40.26 -38.33 -23.33
CA LYS A 18 40.10 -38.58 -21.87
C LYS A 18 40.85 -37.60 -20.95
N GLU A 19 41.65 -36.72 -21.52
CA GLU A 19 42.44 -35.69 -20.84
C GLU A 19 41.88 -34.27 -21.03
N ASN A 20 40.68 -34.13 -21.61
CA ASN A 20 40.05 -32.83 -21.78
C ASN A 20 39.69 -32.24 -20.40
N ALA A 21 40.43 -31.21 -20.00
CA ALA A 21 40.27 -30.52 -18.73
C ALA A 21 38.89 -29.85 -18.60
N LEU A 22 38.26 -29.47 -19.72
CA LEU A 22 36.92 -28.88 -19.77
C LEU A 22 35.84 -29.94 -19.49
N LEU A 23 35.99 -31.14 -20.06
CA LEU A 23 35.09 -32.27 -19.77
C LEU A 23 35.23 -32.73 -18.31
N ARG A 24 36.45 -32.82 -17.77
CA ARG A 24 36.65 -33.13 -16.34
C ARG A 24 36.06 -32.06 -15.44
N PHE A 25 36.25 -30.79 -15.77
CA PHE A 25 35.61 -29.70 -15.03
C PHE A 25 34.08 -29.81 -15.06
N LEU A 26 33.47 -30.03 -16.23
CA LEU A 26 32.01 -30.19 -16.33
C LEU A 26 31.47 -31.44 -15.61
N LEU A 27 32.25 -32.54 -15.55
CA LEU A 27 31.88 -33.79 -14.87
C LEU A 27 32.19 -33.79 -13.36
N GLU A 28 33.21 -33.06 -12.91
CA GLU A 28 33.58 -32.89 -11.49
C GLU A 28 32.90 -31.67 -10.84
N THR A 29 32.26 -30.80 -11.62
CA THR A 29 31.43 -29.74 -11.04
C THR A 29 30.29 -30.44 -10.30
N PRO A 30 30.18 -30.28 -8.97
CA PRO A 30 29.14 -30.94 -8.20
C PRO A 30 27.81 -30.50 -8.79
N ASN A 31 26.93 -31.46 -9.09
CA ASN A 31 25.57 -31.30 -9.60
C ASN A 31 25.12 -29.86 -9.48
N ALA A 32 25.02 -29.12 -10.59
CA ALA A 32 24.47 -27.78 -10.58
C ALA A 32 23.13 -27.86 -9.84
N ILE A 33 23.14 -27.43 -8.58
CA ILE A 33 21.96 -27.42 -7.75
C ILE A 33 21.12 -26.31 -8.38
N ASP A 34 19.94 -26.64 -8.88
CA ASP A 34 19.02 -25.68 -9.49
C ASP A 34 18.70 -24.57 -8.48
N ILE A 35 19.47 -23.48 -8.50
CA ILE A 35 19.26 -22.26 -7.70
C ILE A 35 18.01 -21.50 -8.22
N GLU A 36 17.43 -21.91 -9.34
CA GLU A 36 16.28 -21.26 -9.98
C GLU A 36 14.96 -21.37 -9.18
N LEU A 37 14.80 -22.44 -8.40
CA LEU A 37 13.58 -22.65 -7.62
C LEU A 37 13.48 -21.67 -6.44
N ASP A 38 14.61 -21.20 -5.92
CA ASP A 38 14.65 -20.24 -4.81
C ASP A 38 14.44 -18.80 -5.30
N SER A 39 15.08 -18.41 -6.41
CA SER A 39 14.98 -17.04 -6.96
C SER A 39 13.54 -16.66 -7.34
N ARG A 40 12.79 -17.58 -7.96
CA ARG A 40 11.38 -17.35 -8.28
C ARG A 40 10.50 -17.23 -7.03
N ARG A 41 10.69 -18.11 -6.04
CA ARG A 41 9.93 -18.06 -4.78
C ARG A 41 10.24 -16.80 -3.98
N GLN A 42 11.49 -16.36 -3.98
CA GLN A 42 11.91 -15.11 -3.37
C GLN A 42 11.28 -13.89 -4.06
N LEU A 43 11.28 -13.88 -5.40
CA LEU A 43 10.64 -12.82 -6.19
C LEU A 43 9.13 -12.75 -5.89
N ASP A 44 8.43 -13.89 -5.92
CA ASP A 44 7.00 -13.95 -5.61
C ASP A 44 6.70 -13.43 -4.19
N SER A 45 7.55 -13.79 -3.23
CA SER A 45 7.43 -13.34 -1.83
C SER A 45 7.66 -11.82 -1.71
N GLN A 46 8.66 -11.28 -2.40
CA GLN A 46 8.95 -9.85 -2.42
C GLN A 46 7.85 -9.05 -3.12
N LEU A 47 7.30 -9.58 -4.22
CA LEU A 47 6.18 -8.98 -4.93
C LEU A 47 4.97 -8.89 -4.02
N LYS A 48 4.60 -9.99 -3.37
CA LYS A 48 3.49 -10.02 -2.41
C LYS A 48 3.68 -8.99 -1.30
N TYR A 49 4.86 -8.96 -0.68
CA TYR A 49 5.18 -8.00 0.38
C TYR A 49 5.06 -6.55 -0.11
N THR A 50 5.54 -6.26 -1.33
CA THR A 50 5.49 -4.91 -1.89
C THR A 50 4.06 -4.49 -2.23
N CYS A 51 3.22 -5.42 -2.71
CA CYS A 51 1.79 -5.19 -2.90
C CYS A 51 1.08 -4.91 -1.58
N GLU A 52 1.37 -5.67 -0.52
CA GLU A 52 0.82 -5.44 0.82
C GLU A 52 1.23 -4.07 1.37
N LEU A 53 2.50 -3.72 1.26
CA LEU A 53 3.02 -2.42 1.67
C LEU A 53 2.38 -1.27 0.89
N LEU A 54 2.21 -1.43 -0.43
CA LEU A 54 1.53 -0.43 -1.27
C LEU A 54 0.09 -0.23 -0.79
N ILE A 55 -0.65 -1.31 -0.54
CA ILE A 55 -2.04 -1.23 -0.06
C ILE A 55 -2.09 -0.46 1.25
N GLU A 56 -1.26 -0.81 2.23
CA GLU A 56 -1.21 -0.14 3.53
C GLU A 56 -0.88 1.35 3.40
N GLN A 57 0.14 1.69 2.61
CA GLN A 57 0.54 3.07 2.38
C GLN A 57 -0.57 3.89 1.70
N GLN A 58 -1.24 3.33 0.69
CA GLN A 58 -2.35 4.01 0.03
C GLN A 58 -3.53 4.21 0.98
N VAL A 59 -3.88 3.22 1.79
CA VAL A 59 -4.92 3.38 2.82
C VAL A 59 -4.56 4.49 3.81
N LEU A 60 -3.32 4.53 4.29
CA LEU A 60 -2.85 5.59 5.22
C LEU A 60 -2.86 6.98 4.58
N GLN A 61 -2.39 7.11 3.33
CA GLN A 61 -2.40 8.38 2.60
C GLN A 61 -3.83 8.89 2.38
N LEU A 62 -4.76 8.00 2.01
CA LEU A 62 -6.14 8.36 1.68
C LEU A 62 -7.01 8.62 2.90
N THR A 63 -6.68 8.00 4.03
CA THR A 63 -7.32 8.27 5.32
C THR A 63 -6.66 9.43 6.07
N GLY A 64 -5.43 9.81 5.71
CA GLY A 64 -4.72 10.96 6.24
C GLY A 64 -4.61 10.92 7.77
N GLU A 65 -4.87 12.06 8.40
CA GLU A 65 -4.79 12.23 9.87
C GLU A 65 -5.82 11.39 10.64
N MET A 66 -6.87 10.89 9.97
CA MET A 66 -7.88 10.01 10.55
C MET A 66 -7.26 8.77 11.18
N SER A 67 -6.28 8.17 10.50
CA SER A 67 -5.58 6.97 10.97
C SER A 67 -4.74 7.24 12.23
N ASN A 68 -4.12 8.42 12.33
CA ASN A 68 -3.36 8.84 13.49
C ASN A 68 -4.27 9.17 14.68
N PHE A 69 -5.40 9.80 14.41
CA PHE A 69 -6.42 10.05 15.43
C PHE A 69 -6.93 8.73 16.02
N LEU A 70 -7.29 7.74 15.19
CA LEU A 70 -7.77 6.44 15.66
C LEU A 70 -6.75 5.74 16.56
N LYS A 71 -5.46 5.74 16.17
CA LYS A 71 -4.38 5.18 17.01
C LYS A 71 -4.28 5.87 18.36
N ARG A 72 -4.32 7.21 18.39
CA ARG A 72 -4.29 8.00 19.63
C ARG A 72 -5.52 7.73 20.49
N ALA A 73 -6.70 7.73 19.89
CA ALA A 73 -7.95 7.48 20.60
C ALA A 73 -7.97 6.07 21.22
N HIS A 74 -7.57 5.04 20.47
CA HIS A 74 -7.45 3.67 21.01
C HIS A 74 -6.40 3.57 22.13
N SER A 75 -5.27 4.27 22.03
CA SER A 75 -4.26 4.26 23.10
C SER A 75 -4.76 4.86 24.41
N ILE A 76 -5.64 5.86 24.33
CA ILE A 76 -6.24 6.48 25.52
C ILE A 76 -7.37 5.61 26.06
N LEU A 77 -8.20 5.02 25.20
CA LEU A 77 -9.25 4.08 25.61
C LEU A 77 -8.70 2.79 26.24
N ALA A 78 -7.48 2.40 25.88
CA ALA A 78 -6.79 1.29 26.53
C ALA A 78 -6.38 1.61 27.98
N ALA A 79 -6.29 2.89 28.36
CA ALA A 79 -6.01 3.30 29.73
C ALA A 79 -7.31 3.31 30.55
N PRO A 80 -7.37 2.59 31.69
CA PRO A 80 -8.59 2.50 32.49
C PRO A 80 -8.98 3.87 33.06
N GLY A 81 -10.19 4.33 32.73
CA GLY A 81 -10.78 5.57 33.25
C GLY A 81 -10.54 6.82 32.40
N ALA A 82 -9.80 6.74 31.29
CA ALA A 82 -9.60 7.88 30.42
C ALA A 82 -10.79 8.11 29.47
N ARG A 83 -11.26 9.35 29.38
CA ARG A 83 -12.34 9.76 28.48
C ARG A 83 -11.76 10.54 27.30
N LEU A 84 -12.30 10.31 26.09
CA LEU A 84 -11.94 11.14 24.95
C LEU A 84 -12.29 12.61 25.19
N ALA A 85 -13.40 12.90 25.86
CA ALA A 85 -13.86 14.27 26.11
C ALA A 85 -12.86 15.16 26.87
N ASP A 86 -11.97 14.57 27.68
CA ASP A 86 -10.96 15.30 28.46
C ASP A 86 -9.75 15.72 27.61
N GLN A 87 -9.68 15.26 26.36
CA GLN A 87 -8.55 15.49 25.48
C GLN A 87 -8.81 16.67 24.53
N PRO A 88 -7.86 17.61 24.37
CA PRO A 88 -8.04 18.77 23.51
C PRO A 88 -8.16 18.39 22.02
N PHE A 89 -7.58 17.25 21.62
CA PHE A 89 -7.68 16.74 20.25
C PHE A 89 -9.03 16.04 19.97
N ALA A 90 -9.86 15.80 20.98
CA ALA A 90 -11.15 15.14 20.84
C ALA A 90 -12.30 16.13 20.63
N ASN A 91 -12.01 17.41 20.36
CA ASN A 91 -13.02 18.42 20.08
C ASN A 91 -13.81 18.04 18.80
N PRO A 92 -15.15 18.05 18.82
CA PRO A 92 -15.98 17.73 17.66
C PRO A 92 -15.66 18.56 16.41
N SER A 93 -15.26 19.82 16.57
CA SER A 93 -14.88 20.70 15.46
C SER A 93 -13.58 20.27 14.79
N TYR A 94 -12.61 19.78 15.57
CA TYR A 94 -11.34 19.29 15.04
C TYR A 94 -11.52 17.95 14.32
N ILE A 95 -12.37 17.07 14.85
CA ILE A 95 -12.69 15.79 14.22
C ILE A 95 -13.44 16.01 12.90
N LYS A 96 -14.35 16.98 12.85
CA LYS A 96 -15.01 17.40 11.61
C LYS A 96 -14.00 17.79 10.53
N GLU A 97 -12.98 18.55 10.90
CA GLU A 97 -11.93 18.98 9.96
C GLU A 97 -11.13 17.77 9.45
N ILE A 98 -10.72 16.86 10.33
CA ILE A 98 -10.03 15.61 9.97
C ILE A 98 -10.89 14.78 9.00
N VAL A 99 -12.17 14.56 9.34
CA VAL A 99 -13.13 13.81 8.52
C VAL A 99 -13.33 14.48 7.15
N SER A 100 -13.55 15.79 7.13
CA SER A 100 -13.77 16.54 5.89
C SER A 100 -12.54 16.51 4.98
N ASN A 101 -11.34 16.63 5.56
CA ASN A 101 -10.08 16.57 4.83
C ASN A 101 -9.80 15.16 4.29
N ALA A 102 -10.03 14.12 5.10
CA ALA A 102 -9.91 12.73 4.67
C ALA A 102 -10.90 12.39 3.54
N HIS A 103 -12.15 12.84 3.66
CA HIS A 103 -13.17 12.65 2.62
C HIS A 103 -12.81 13.39 1.32
N ARG A 104 -12.32 14.64 1.43
CA ARG A 104 -11.82 15.39 0.27
C ARG A 104 -10.65 14.69 -0.41
N SER A 105 -9.70 14.18 0.38
CA SER A 105 -8.51 13.47 -0.13
C SER A 105 -8.90 12.20 -0.88
N LEU A 106 -9.87 11.45 -0.34
CA LEU A 106 -10.47 10.29 -0.99
C LEU A 106 -11.12 10.67 -2.33
N CYS A 107 -11.94 11.72 -2.37
CA CYS A 107 -12.60 12.16 -3.60
C CYS A 107 -11.61 12.60 -4.69
N ILE A 108 -10.55 13.32 -4.32
CA ILE A 108 -9.49 13.75 -5.24
C ILE A 108 -8.76 12.54 -5.81
N ALA A 109 -8.33 11.61 -4.97
CA ALA A 109 -7.53 10.46 -5.38
C ALA A 109 -8.30 9.48 -6.30
N LEU A 110 -9.63 9.42 -6.16
CA LEU A 110 -10.49 8.60 -7.01
C LEU A 110 -10.95 9.31 -8.29
N GLY A 111 -10.56 10.58 -8.48
CA GLY A 111 -10.88 11.34 -9.69
C GLY A 111 -12.30 11.89 -9.75
N ARG A 112 -13.05 11.89 -8.64
CA ARG A 112 -14.27 12.67 -8.53
C ARG A 112 -13.86 14.13 -8.32
N SER A 113 -13.56 14.80 -9.43
CA SER A 113 -13.61 16.26 -9.44
C SER A 113 -15.03 16.64 -9.03
N SER A 114 -15.23 17.04 -7.78
CA SER A 114 -16.39 17.87 -7.46
C SER A 114 -16.34 19.01 -8.45
N SER A 115 -17.29 19.02 -9.38
CA SER A 115 -17.65 20.14 -10.23
C SER A 115 -17.93 21.34 -9.34
N SER A 116 -16.87 22.01 -8.91
CA SER A 116 -16.92 23.32 -8.32
C SER A 116 -16.18 24.19 -9.32
N ASN A 117 -16.97 24.97 -10.06
CA ASN A 117 -16.53 26.15 -10.79
C ASN A 117 -15.94 27.17 -9.79
N ARG A 118 -14.80 26.84 -9.17
CA ARG A 118 -13.93 27.81 -8.54
C ARG A 118 -12.71 27.93 -9.44
N PRO A 119 -12.54 29.04 -10.18
CA PRO A 119 -11.20 29.46 -10.54
C PRO A 119 -10.47 29.78 -9.22
N ASP A 120 -9.20 30.12 -9.29
CA ASP A 120 -8.41 30.66 -8.17
C ASP A 120 -7.42 29.66 -7.54
N THR A 121 -6.31 29.48 -8.27
CA THR A 121 -4.96 29.70 -7.76
C THR A 121 -4.51 28.96 -6.49
N VAL A 122 -4.41 27.63 -6.53
CA VAL A 122 -3.27 26.93 -5.91
C VAL A 122 -3.00 25.70 -6.76
N LYS A 123 -1.80 25.61 -7.33
CA LYS A 123 -1.25 24.38 -7.89
C LYS A 123 -1.02 23.39 -6.73
N HIS A 124 -2.08 22.84 -6.16
CA HIS A 124 -1.94 21.65 -5.34
C HIS A 124 -1.51 20.55 -6.29
N HIS A 125 -0.29 20.06 -6.10
CA HIS A 125 0.28 18.89 -6.74
C HIS A 125 -0.83 17.84 -6.90
N THR A 126 -1.44 17.77 -8.08
CA THR A 126 -2.57 16.89 -8.37
C THR A 126 -2.05 15.49 -8.18
N VAL A 127 -2.35 14.89 -7.03
CA VAL A 127 -2.01 13.50 -6.75
C VAL A 127 -2.61 12.72 -7.91
N PRO A 128 -1.80 12.06 -8.75
CA PRO A 128 -2.32 11.36 -9.91
C PRO A 128 -3.35 10.35 -9.41
N ASN A 129 -4.52 10.35 -10.05
CA ASN A 129 -5.63 9.46 -9.71
C ASN A 129 -5.07 8.05 -9.49
N LEU A 130 -5.33 7.46 -8.31
CA LEU A 130 -4.76 6.16 -7.94
C LEU A 130 -5.00 5.13 -9.05
N ARG A 131 -6.17 5.17 -9.67
CA ARG A 131 -6.53 4.30 -10.80
C ARG A 131 -5.66 4.56 -12.04
N ASN A 132 -5.35 5.82 -12.35
CA ASN A 132 -4.47 6.18 -13.45
C ASN A 132 -3.02 5.74 -13.19
N CYS A 133 -2.54 5.85 -11.95
CA CYS A 133 -1.25 5.32 -11.56
C CYS A 133 -1.20 3.80 -11.77
N LEU A 134 -2.18 3.08 -11.22
CA LEU A 134 -2.26 1.63 -11.38
C LEU A 134 -2.29 1.26 -12.87
N HIS A 135 -3.08 1.95 -13.69
CA HIS A 135 -3.18 1.70 -15.12
C HIS A 135 -1.89 1.97 -15.92
N ILE A 136 -1.11 2.99 -15.56
CA ILE A 136 0.16 3.30 -16.23
C ILE A 136 1.24 2.26 -15.89
N TYR A 137 1.26 1.78 -14.64
CA TYR A 137 2.35 0.93 -14.14
C TYR A 137 2.03 -0.57 -14.15
N LEU A 138 0.75 -0.94 -14.16
CA LEU A 138 0.30 -2.33 -14.26
C LEU A 138 -0.32 -2.52 -15.65
N ALA A 139 0.24 -3.42 -16.44
CA ALA A 139 -0.30 -3.74 -17.75
C ALA A 139 -1.55 -4.66 -17.70
N ASN A 140 -1.87 -5.21 -16.52
CA ASN A 140 -2.94 -6.18 -16.34
C ASN A 140 -4.13 -5.57 -15.56
N PRO A 141 -5.31 -5.43 -16.19
CA PRO A 141 -6.50 -4.86 -15.55
C PRO A 141 -7.02 -5.70 -14.38
N ASP A 142 -6.81 -7.02 -14.37
CA ASP A 142 -7.22 -7.86 -13.25
C ASP A 142 -6.41 -7.54 -12.00
N THR A 143 -5.09 -7.38 -12.15
CA THR A 143 -4.19 -7.01 -11.05
C THR A 143 -4.52 -5.61 -10.51
N GLU A 144 -4.79 -4.65 -11.40
CA GLU A 144 -5.24 -3.31 -11.02
C GLU A 144 -6.50 -3.38 -10.15
N ASN A 145 -7.51 -4.13 -10.59
CA ASN A 145 -8.79 -4.27 -9.89
C ASN A 145 -8.63 -4.99 -8.55
N ILE A 146 -7.78 -6.01 -8.46
CA ILE A 146 -7.48 -6.70 -7.20
C ILE A 146 -6.87 -5.72 -6.18
N LEU A 147 -5.86 -4.95 -6.58
CA LEU A 147 -5.20 -3.98 -5.71
C LEU A 147 -6.17 -2.87 -5.30
N LEU A 148 -6.92 -2.31 -6.25
CA LEU A 148 -7.88 -1.24 -5.98
C LEU A 148 -8.97 -1.71 -5.00
N ARG A 149 -9.53 -2.91 -5.19
CA ARG A 149 -10.53 -3.48 -4.27
C ARG A 149 -9.98 -3.66 -2.86
N ARG A 150 -8.73 -4.09 -2.71
CA ARG A 150 -8.09 -4.24 -1.39
C ARG A 150 -7.86 -2.89 -0.72
N ILE A 151 -7.44 -1.87 -1.48
CA ILE A 151 -7.30 -0.49 -0.98
C ILE A 151 -8.66 0.06 -0.55
N GLN A 152 -9.70 -0.07 -1.37
CA GLN A 152 -11.07 0.34 -1.06
C GLN A 152 -11.58 -0.32 0.23
N SER A 153 -11.42 -1.64 0.35
CA SER A 153 -11.80 -2.39 1.55
C SER A 153 -11.07 -1.89 2.79
N GLY A 154 -9.78 -1.57 2.69
CA GLY A 154 -9.00 -1.03 3.81
C GLY A 154 -9.47 0.37 4.24
N ILE A 155 -9.78 1.23 3.27
CA ILE A 155 -10.34 2.57 3.53
C ILE A 155 -11.69 2.44 4.24
N ILE A 156 -12.61 1.63 3.70
CA ILE A 156 -13.93 1.38 4.28
C ILE A 156 -13.81 0.90 5.74
N SER A 157 -12.87 -0.02 6.02
CA SER A 157 -12.63 -0.50 7.38
C SER A 157 -12.22 0.63 8.32
N GLN A 158 -11.37 1.57 7.90
CA GLN A 158 -10.95 2.69 8.74
C GLN A 158 -12.10 3.68 9.00
N TRP A 159 -12.90 3.97 7.97
CA TRP A 159 -14.10 4.81 8.11
C TRP A 159 -15.14 4.17 9.04
N ARG A 160 -15.32 2.85 8.96
CA ARG A 160 -16.18 2.11 9.89
C ARG A 160 -15.69 2.24 11.33
N SER A 161 -14.39 2.04 11.58
CA SER A 161 -13.82 2.22 12.92
C SER A 161 -14.00 3.65 13.45
N MET A 162 -13.82 4.66 12.59
CA MET A 162 -14.08 6.05 12.96
C MET A 162 -15.55 6.29 13.31
N TYR A 163 -16.47 5.79 12.49
CA TYR A 163 -17.90 5.93 12.71
C TYR A 163 -18.34 5.27 14.02
N GLN A 164 -17.82 4.08 14.32
CA GLN A 164 -18.07 3.38 15.59
C GLN A 164 -17.55 4.19 16.78
N LEU A 165 -16.31 4.68 16.71
CA LEU A 165 -15.73 5.49 17.78
C LEU A 165 -16.52 6.78 18.04
N VAL A 166 -16.97 7.46 16.97
CA VAL A 166 -17.82 8.65 17.09
C VAL A 166 -19.17 8.29 17.70
N THR A 167 -19.73 7.14 17.35
CA THR A 167 -21.00 6.66 17.93
C THR A 167 -20.83 6.33 19.41
N ASP A 168 -19.76 5.65 19.82
CA ASP A 168 -19.65 5.16 21.18
C ASP A 168 -19.28 6.26 22.19
N HIS A 169 -18.59 7.33 21.75
CA HIS A 169 -18.01 8.33 22.65
C HIS A 169 -18.58 9.74 22.54
N TYR A 170 -19.41 10.05 21.54
CA TYR A 170 -19.94 11.39 21.31
C TYR A 170 -21.47 11.43 21.37
N ASN A 171 -21.99 12.55 21.88
CA ASN A 171 -23.42 12.83 21.98
C ASN A 171 -24.01 13.16 20.59
N ASP A 172 -25.34 13.12 20.47
CA ASP A 172 -26.01 13.34 19.17
C ASP A 172 -25.72 14.71 18.55
N GLU A 173 -25.62 15.78 19.36
CA GLU A 173 -25.23 17.12 18.89
C GLU A 173 -23.80 17.13 18.32
N ASP A 174 -22.86 16.46 19.00
CA ASP A 174 -21.47 16.37 18.55
C ASP A 174 -21.36 15.54 17.26
N ARG A 175 -22.17 14.49 17.11
CA ARG A 175 -22.25 13.68 15.88
C ARG A 175 -22.72 14.50 14.69
N ILE A 176 -23.71 15.38 14.89
CA ILE A 176 -24.19 16.31 13.85
C ILE A 176 -23.08 17.27 13.44
N ILE A 177 -22.32 17.80 14.40
CA ILE A 177 -21.18 18.69 14.14
C ILE A 177 -20.09 17.97 13.32
N ILE A 178 -19.71 16.76 13.75
CA ILE A 178 -18.66 15.96 13.11
C ILE A 178 -19.07 15.57 11.69
N GLY A 179 -20.34 15.20 11.48
CA GLY A 179 -20.84 14.82 10.15
C GLY A 179 -20.10 13.63 9.55
N CYS A 180 -19.77 12.62 10.36
CA CYS A 180 -19.00 11.45 9.90
C CYS A 180 -19.79 10.65 8.85
N PRO A 181 -19.24 10.41 7.65
CA PRO A 181 -19.93 9.66 6.61
C PRO A 181 -20.07 8.19 6.99
N THR A 182 -21.20 7.58 6.65
CA THR A 182 -21.40 6.15 6.84
C THR A 182 -20.60 5.32 5.85
N GLU A 183 -20.37 4.06 6.17
CA GLU A 183 -19.72 3.11 5.25
C GLU A 183 -20.37 3.11 3.86
N SER A 184 -21.71 3.15 3.78
CA SER A 184 -22.43 3.19 2.51
C SER A 184 -22.14 4.47 1.70
N GLN A 185 -22.02 5.63 2.37
CA GLN A 185 -21.69 6.90 1.73
C GLN A 185 -20.25 6.92 1.21
N VAL A 186 -19.31 6.36 1.98
CA VAL A 186 -17.93 6.17 1.54
C VAL A 186 -17.89 5.17 0.39
N ASN A 187 -18.67 4.09 0.44
CA ASN A 187 -18.72 3.09 -0.63
C ASN A 187 -19.23 3.69 -1.95
N HIS A 188 -20.28 4.52 -1.87
CA HIS A 188 -20.79 5.27 -3.03
C HIS A 188 -19.76 6.24 -3.61
N SER A 189 -18.75 6.66 -2.84
CA SER A 189 -17.67 7.51 -3.35
C SER A 189 -16.72 6.74 -4.28
N PHE A 190 -16.70 5.40 -4.24
CA PHE A 190 -15.89 4.54 -5.12
C PHE A 190 -16.60 4.13 -6.43
N ILE A 191 -17.92 4.33 -6.53
CA ILE A 191 -18.77 4.00 -7.70
C ILE A 191 -18.94 5.23 -8.57
#